data_AF-A0A6N3T8H2-F1
#
_entry.id   AF-A0A6N3T8H2-F1
#
_cell.length_a   1.000
_cell.length_b   1.000
_cell.length_c   1.000
_cell.angle_alpha   90.00
_cell.angle_beta   90.00
_cell.angle_gamma   90.00
#
_symmetry.space_group_name_H-M   'P 1'
#
loop_
_entity.id
_entity.type
_entity.pdbx_description
1 polymer ?
#
loop_
_entity_poly.entity_id
_entity_poly.type
_entity_poly.pdbx_seq_one_letter_code
_entity_poly.pdbx_strand_id
1 'polypeptide(L)'
;MTAENHDFLPLTEALAELNKDILGKDSGAACYAASTAYARAAMGAIPVQKFGRTYFVRRADIPLIASRLPLGRRRHTHPAA
;
A
#
# COMPACT_ATOMS: atom_id res chain seq x y z
N MET A 1 -18.67 -18.11 15.15
CA MET A 1 -17.62 -17.18 14.70
C MET A 1 -17.07 -17.72 13.39
N THR A 2 -17.63 -17.30 12.26
CA THR A 2 -17.20 -17.75 10.93
C THR A 2 -15.87 -17.10 10.58
N ALA A 3 -14.95 -17.90 10.03
CA ALA A 3 -13.57 -17.57 9.73
C ALA A 3 -13.37 -16.45 8.66
N GLU A 4 -14.42 -15.73 8.28
CA GLU A 4 -14.45 -14.79 7.16
C GLU A 4 -13.91 -13.39 7.52
N ASN A 5 -13.70 -13.10 8.81
CA ASN A 5 -13.23 -11.78 9.27
C ASN A 5 -11.70 -11.62 9.32
N HIS A 6 -10.92 -12.64 8.95
CA HIS A 6 -9.45 -12.57 9.03
C HIS A 6 -8.75 -12.08 7.75
N ASP A 7 -9.48 -11.88 6.66
CA ASP A 7 -8.87 -11.51 5.38
C ASP A 7 -8.76 -10.00 5.15
N PHE A 8 -9.50 -9.19 5.91
CA PHE A 8 -9.48 -7.74 5.76
C PHE A 8 -8.50 -7.09 6.72
N LEU A 9 -7.60 -6.29 6.18
CA LEU A 9 -6.67 -5.49 6.95
C LEU A 9 -6.80 -4.00 6.60
N PRO A 10 -6.45 -3.10 7.53
CA PRO A 10 -6.39 -1.68 7.24
C PRO A 10 -5.42 -1.41 6.08
N LEU A 11 -5.76 -0.47 5.20
CA LEU A 11 -4.91 -0.07 4.08
C LEU A 11 -3.49 0.31 4.53
N THR A 12 -3.35 0.91 5.71
CA THR A 12 -2.04 1.23 6.31
C THR A 12 -1.20 0.01 6.64
N GLU A 13 -1.81 -1.07 7.14
CA GLU A 13 -1.09 -2.32 7.40
C GLU A 13 -0.67 -2.99 6.10
N ALA A 14 -1.51 -2.92 5.06
CA ALA A 14 -1.22 -3.50 3.76
C ALA A 14 0.01 -2.86 3.14
N LEU A 15 0.09 -1.53 3.24
CA LEU A 15 1.26 -0.77 2.81
C LEU A 15 2.49 -1.08 3.66
N ALA A 16 2.33 -1.30 4.96
CA ALA A 16 3.44 -1.67 5.83
C ALA A 16 4.02 -3.04 5.43
N GLU A 17 3.19 -4.03 5.10
CA GLU A 17 3.66 -5.32 4.59
C GLU A 17 4.36 -5.18 3.24
N LEU A 18 3.76 -4.43 2.30
CA LEU A 18 4.37 -4.15 1.00
C LEU A 18 5.74 -3.45 1.13
N ASN A 19 5.82 -2.44 1.99
CA ASN A 19 7.06 -1.70 2.22
C ASN A 19 8.11 -2.55 2.94
N LYS A 20 7.71 -3.43 3.87
CA LYS A 20 8.63 -4.39 4.50
C LYS A 20 9.22 -5.36 3.48
N ASP A 21 8.42 -5.91 2.58
CA ASP A 21 8.89 -6.81 1.53
C ASP A 21 9.86 -6.09 0.57
N ILE A 22 9.55 -4.85 0.19
CA ILE A 22 10.43 -4.00 -0.63
C ILE A 22 11.76 -3.73 0.08
N LEU A 23 11.71 -3.28 1.33
CA LEU A 23 12.91 -2.93 2.11
C LEU A 23 13.75 -4.15 2.48
N GLY A 24 13.14 -5.33 2.59
CA GLY A 24 13.82 -6.61 2.78
C GLY A 24 14.62 -7.03 1.54
N LYS A 25 14.21 -6.62 0.34
CA LYS A 25 14.92 -6.87 -0.92
C LYS A 25 15.96 -5.80 -1.23
N ASP A 26 15.61 -4.53 -1.02
CA ASP A 26 16.49 -3.38 -1.22
C ASP A 26 16.18 -2.32 -0.17
N SER A 27 17.08 -2.15 0.80
CA SER A 27 16.92 -1.14 1.87
C SER A 27 16.94 0.31 1.35
N GLY A 28 17.37 0.53 0.11
CA GLY A 28 17.33 1.82 -0.59
C GLY A 28 16.21 1.93 -1.63
N ALA A 29 15.26 0.99 -1.66
CA ALA A 29 14.12 1.05 -2.56
C ALA A 29 13.10 2.10 -2.11
N ALA A 30 12.35 2.61 -3.08
CA ALA A 30 11.29 3.56 -2.79
C ALA A 30 10.06 2.85 -2.23
N CYS A 31 9.55 3.34 -1.10
CA CYS A 31 8.34 2.81 -0.48
C CYS A 31 7.06 3.41 -1.09
N TYR A 32 5.95 2.69 -0.93
CA TYR A 32 4.62 3.23 -1.18
C TYR A 32 4.25 4.24 -0.10
N ALA A 33 3.76 5.41 -0.53
CA ALA A 33 3.29 6.46 0.36
C ALA A 33 1.82 6.24 0.75
N ALA A 34 1.52 6.36 2.04
CA ALA A 34 0.15 6.23 2.56
C ALA A 34 -0.82 7.24 1.93
N SER A 35 -0.39 8.49 1.75
CA SER A 35 -1.20 9.55 1.11
C SER A 35 -1.62 9.17 -0.31
N THR A 36 -0.69 8.63 -1.11
CA THR A 36 -0.98 8.15 -2.47
C THR A 36 -1.94 6.98 -2.46
N ALA A 37 -1.79 6.06 -1.52
CA ALA A 37 -2.69 4.93 -1.36
C ALA A 37 -4.11 5.35 -1.01
N TYR A 38 -4.28 6.28 -0.07
CA TYR A 38 -5.59 6.84 0.27
C TYR A 38 -6.21 7.60 -0.91
N ALA A 39 -5.44 8.35 -1.69
CA ALA A 39 -5.94 9.02 -2.88
C ALA A 39 -6.42 8.01 -3.94
N ARG A 40 -5.66 6.95 -4.20
CA ARG A 40 -6.03 5.86 -5.13
C ARG A 40 -7.24 5.07 -4.63
N ALA A 41 -7.34 4.84 -3.32
CA ALA A 41 -8.50 4.24 -2.67
C ALA A 41 -9.76 5.10 -2.88
N ALA A 42 -9.66 6.40 -2.63
CA ALA A 42 -10.77 7.34 -2.81
C ALA A 42 -11.21 7.46 -4.27
N MET A 43 -10.29 7.32 -5.22
CA MET A 43 -10.58 7.30 -6.66
C MET A 43 -11.14 5.95 -7.16
N GLY A 44 -11.23 4.92 -6.32
CA GLY A 44 -11.67 3.57 -6.73
C GLY A 44 -10.65 2.83 -7.61
N ALA A 45 -9.40 3.28 -7.66
CA ALA A 45 -8.36 2.67 -8.49
C ALA A 45 -7.84 1.35 -7.89
N ILE A 46 -7.99 1.15 -6.58
CA ILE A 46 -7.60 -0.08 -5.88
C ILE A 46 -8.81 -0.71 -5.19
N PRO A 47 -8.87 -2.05 -5.06
CA PRO A 47 -9.95 -2.73 -4.37
C PRO A 47 -9.87 -2.42 -2.86
N VAL A 48 -10.74 -1.54 -2.39
CA VAL A 48 -10.83 -1.16 -0.98
C VAL A 48 -12.28 -1.22 -0.54
N GLN A 49 -12.49 -1.61 0.72
CA GLN A 49 -13.77 -1.55 1.39
C GLN A 49 -13.72 -0.45 2.44
N LYS A 50 -14.57 0.56 2.28
CA LYS A 50 -14.64 1.68 3.22
C LYS A 50 -15.58 1.32 4.37
N PHE A 51 -15.04 1.28 5.57
CA PHE A 51 -15.82 1.17 6.80
C PHE A 51 -15.62 2.44 7.63
N GLY A 52 -16.63 3.31 7.63
CA GLY A 52 -16.55 4.63 8.26
C GLY A 52 -15.49 5.52 7.59
N ARG A 53 -14.45 5.88 8.36
CA ARG A 53 -13.32 6.70 7.89
C ARG A 53 -12.11 5.87 7.44
N THR A 54 -12.15 4.56 7.63
CA THR A 54 -11.01 3.68 7.38
C THR A 54 -11.25 2.86 6.12
N TYR A 55 -10.19 2.68 5.34
CA TYR A 55 -10.19 1.79 4.18
C TYR A 55 -9.57 0.46 4.58
N PHE A 56 -10.25 -0.61 4.23
CA PHE A 56 -9.83 -1.99 4.44
C PHE A 56 -9.58 -2.64 3.09
N VAL A 57 -8.63 -3.57 3.05
CA VAL A 57 -8.26 -4.31 1.84
C VAL A 57 -8.16 -5.78 2.18
N ARG A 58 -8.49 -6.65 1.23
CA ARG A 58 -8.29 -8.08 1.43
C ARG A 58 -6.81 -8.41 1.27
N ARG A 59 -6.30 -9.36 2.07
CA ARG A 59 -4.93 -9.88 1.92
C ARG A 59 -4.65 -10.36 0.51
N ALA A 60 -5.60 -11.07 -0.10
CA ALA A 60 -5.50 -11.53 -1.47
C ALA A 60 -5.32 -10.40 -2.51
N ASP A 61 -5.79 -9.19 -2.19
CA ASP A 61 -5.70 -8.02 -3.08
C ASP A 61 -4.42 -7.19 -2.89
N ILE A 62 -3.58 -7.51 -1.89
CA ILE A 62 -2.30 -6.82 -1.63
C ILE A 62 -1.41 -6.75 -2.89
N PRO A 63 -1.22 -7.83 -3.67
CA PRO A 63 -0.43 -7.77 -4.90
C PRO A 63 -1.05 -6.83 -5.95
N LEU A 64 -2.38 -6.75 -6.00
CA LEU A 64 -3.08 -5.86 -6.92
C LEU A 64 -2.89 -4.39 -6.52
N ILE A 65 -2.90 -4.10 -5.22
CA ILE A 65 -2.59 -2.77 -4.68
C ILE A 65 -1.18 -2.35 -5.07
N ALA A 66 -0.20 -3.25 -4.94
CA ALA A 66 1.18 -2.99 -5.37
C ALA A 66 1.27 -2.65 -6.87
N SER A 67 0.57 -3.39 -7.73
CA SER A 67 0.56 -3.12 -9.19
C SER A 67 -0.07 -1.79 -9.59
N ARG A 68 -0.97 -1.24 -8.75
CA ARG A 68 -1.75 -0.04 -9.05
C ARG A 68 -1.28 1.20 -8.28
N LEU A 69 -0.41 1.03 -7.30
CA LEU A 69 0.24 2.13 -6.63
C LEU A 69 1.54 2.47 -7.34
N PRO A 70 1.75 3.75 -7.71
CA PRO A 70 3.08 4.17 -8.11
C PRO A 70 3.98 4.08 -6.87
N LEU A 71 5.11 3.41 -7.01
CA LEU A 71 6.20 3.52 -6.04
C LEU A 71 6.57 5.00 -5.93
N GLY A 72 6.83 5.49 -4.71
CA GLY A 72 7.30 6.85 -4.52
C GLY A 72 8.48 7.11 -5.44
N ARG A 73 8.58 8.31 -6.03
CA ARG A 73 9.78 8.66 -6.80
C ARG A 73 10.95 8.60 -5.82
N ARG A 74 11.99 7.80 -6.10
CA ARG A 74 13.29 7.94 -5.44
C ARG A 74 13.56 9.45 -5.43
N ARG A 75 13.77 10.05 -4.25
CA ARG A 75 14.46 11.35 -4.22
C ARG A 75 15.78 11.05 -4.90
N HIS A 76 15.92 11.41 -6.16
CA HIS A 76 17.23 11.57 -6.76
C HIS A 76 17.90 12.58 -5.84
N THR A 77 18.75 12.10 -4.93
CA THR A 77 19.82 12.92 -4.39
C THR A 77 20.54 13.42 -5.62
N HIS A 78 20.28 14.67 -5.95
CA HIS A 78 20.98 15.40 -6.97
C HIS A 78 22.47 15.21 -6.66
N PRO A 79 23.30 14.64 -7.55
CA PRO A 79 24.72 14.78 -7.36
C PRO A 79 24.98 16.28 -7.44
N ALA A 80 25.48 16.84 -6.34
CA ALA A 80 26.03 18.17 -6.32
C ALA A 80 27.14 18.19 -7.38
N ALA A 81 26.98 19.09 -8.37
CA ALA A 81 28.05 19.47 -9.28
C ALA A 81 28.84 20.62 -8.65
#